data_AF-A0A099NSY1-F1
#
_entry.id   AF-A0A099NSY1-F1
#
_cell.length_a   1.000
_cell.length_b   1.000
_cell.length_c   1.000
_cell.angle_alpha   90.00
_cell.angle_beta   90.00
_cell.angle_gamma   90.00
#
_symmetry.space_group_name_H-M   'P 1'
#
loop_
_entity.id
_entity.type
_entity.pdbx_description
1 polymer ?
#
loop_
_entity_poly.entity_id
_entity_poly.type
_entity_poly.pdbx_seq_one_letter_code
_entity_poly.pdbx_strand_id
1 'polypeptide(L)'
;MLVYMLGIILALIAPTYHVVIVSRFLNGLAVGISTVACPMYISEITPVKYRGVLTCFNQLFTTIGIVIGSVTMYFSATRFNSDNNAQFLYPLCQGGFLSLLAAASIWLVPESPQWLARKENNVEK
;
A
#
# COMPACT_ATOMS: atom_id res chain seq x y z
N MET A 1 -2.36 -6.15 -1.83
CA MET A 1 -3.48 -5.49 -1.12
C MET A 1 -4.26 -6.44 -0.22
N LEU A 2 -4.72 -7.61 -0.68
CA LEU A 2 -5.43 -8.57 0.19
C LEU A 2 -4.61 -9.00 1.42
N VAL A 3 -3.30 -9.26 1.25
CA VAL A 3 -2.38 -9.60 2.36
C VAL A 3 -2.27 -8.46 3.38
N TYR A 4 -2.31 -7.20 2.93
CA TYR A 4 -2.28 -6.03 3.81
C TYR A 4 -3.59 -5.88 4.60
N MET A 5 -4.74 -6.15 3.97
CA MET A 5 -6.03 -6.20 4.68
C MET A 5 -6.06 -7.29 5.75
N LEU A 6 -5.54 -8.48 5.44
CA LEU A 6 -5.41 -9.55 6.45
C LEU A 6 -4.54 -9.09 7.62
N GLY A 7 -3.41 -8.43 7.37
CA GLY A 7 -2.56 -7.88 8.42
C GLY A 7 -3.25 -6.82 9.27
N ILE A 8 -4.10 -5.97 8.70
CA ILE A 8 -4.90 -4.99 9.46
C ILE A 8 -5.96 -5.66 10.33
N ILE A 9 -6.70 -6.64 9.80
CA ILE A 9 -7.72 -7.39 10.55
C ILE A 9 -7.06 -8.11 11.73
N LEU A 10 -5.89 -8.72 11.49
CA LEU A 10 -5.11 -9.39 12.53
C LEU A 10 -4.63 -8.41 13.61
N ALA A 11 -4.22 -7.19 13.22
CA ALA A 11 -3.84 -6.14 14.15
C ALA A 11 -5.03 -5.60 14.96
N LEU A 12 -6.24 -5.60 14.39
CA LEU A 12 -7.46 -5.11 15.02
C LEU A 12 -7.97 -6.05 16.12
N ILE A 13 -7.86 -7.36 15.89
CA ILE A 13 -8.35 -8.40 16.81
C ILE A 13 -7.25 -8.84 17.79
N ALA A 14 -6.01 -8.32 17.64
CA ALA A 14 -4.83 -8.78 18.35
C ALA A 14 -5.02 -8.77 19.89
N PRO A 15 -5.14 -9.95 20.54
CA PRO A 15 -5.32 -10.05 21.98
C PRO A 15 -3.98 -10.03 22.74
N THR A 16 -2.86 -10.27 22.05
CA THR A 16 -1.52 -10.37 22.62
C THR A 16 -0.48 -9.68 21.74
N TYR A 17 0.63 -9.26 22.34
CA TYR A 17 1.76 -8.61 21.67
C TYR A 17 2.32 -9.42 20.49
N HIS A 18 2.37 -10.75 20.61
CA HIS A 18 2.84 -11.64 19.54
C HIS A 18 2.01 -11.52 18.25
N VAL A 19 0.69 -11.36 18.37
CA VAL A 19 -0.20 -11.20 17.21
C VAL A 19 0.05 -9.86 16.52
N VAL A 20 0.37 -8.80 17.29
CA VAL A 20 0.77 -7.51 16.73
C VAL A 20 2.06 -7.64 15.92
N ILE A 21 3.07 -8.37 16.39
CA ILE A 21 4.32 -8.60 15.64
C ILE A 21 4.03 -9.30 14.30
N VAL A 22 3.26 -10.38 14.33
CA VAL A 22 2.90 -11.13 13.11
C VAL A 22 2.13 -10.23 12.13
N SER A 23 1.22 -9.41 12.63
CA SER A 23 0.49 -8.43 11.80
C SER A 23 1.42 -7.42 11.12
N ARG A 24 2.46 -6.95 11.82
CA ARG A 24 3.46 -6.02 11.26
C ARG A 24 4.31 -6.68 10.20
N PHE A 25 4.68 -7.93 10.40
CA PHE A 25 5.43 -8.70 9.41
C PHE A 25 4.64 -8.86 8.10
N LEU A 26 3.37 -9.25 8.19
CA LEU A 26 2.49 -9.38 7.02
C LEU A 26 2.27 -8.03 6.30
N ASN A 27 2.04 -6.96 7.05
CA ASN A 27 1.90 -5.63 6.46
C ASN A 27 3.19 -5.17 5.78
N GLY A 28 4.35 -5.43 6.38
CA GLY A 28 5.66 -5.11 5.81
C GLY A 28 5.90 -5.84 4.48
N LEU A 29 5.60 -7.14 4.41
CA LEU A 29 5.69 -7.92 3.17
C LEU A 29 4.78 -7.36 2.08
N ALA A 30 3.53 -7.07 2.43
CA ALA A 30 2.56 -6.56 1.46
C ALA A 30 2.96 -5.18 0.90
N VAL A 31 3.49 -4.29 1.75
CA VAL A 31 3.98 -2.97 1.33
C VAL A 31 5.23 -3.12 0.47
N GLY A 32 6.21 -3.96 0.88
CA GLY A 32 7.46 -4.16 0.15
C GLY A 32 7.25 -4.63 -1.29
N ILE A 33 6.36 -5.61 -1.51
CA ILE A 33 6.01 -6.07 -2.86
C ILE A 33 5.38 -4.94 -3.67
N SER A 34 4.48 -4.16 -3.05
CA SER A 34 3.77 -3.07 -3.73
C SER A 34 4.70 -1.93 -4.14
N THR A 35 5.70 -1.59 -3.29
CA THR A 35 6.69 -0.54 -3.55
C THR A 35 7.59 -0.87 -4.75
N VAL A 36 7.83 -2.15 -5.04
CA VAL A 36 8.59 -2.56 -6.24
C VAL A 36 7.69 -2.66 -7.47
N ALA A 37 6.49 -3.21 -7.32
CA ALA A 37 5.55 -3.40 -8.44
C ALA A 37 5.07 -2.08 -9.04
N CYS A 38 4.81 -1.05 -8.22
CA CYS A 38 4.27 0.23 -8.68
C CYS A 38 5.19 1.00 -9.66
N PRO A 39 6.47 1.30 -9.32
CA PRO A 39 7.38 1.98 -10.24
C PRO A 39 7.74 1.09 -11.45
N MET A 40 7.77 -0.24 -11.29
CA MET A 40 7.96 -1.17 -12.40
C MET A 40 6.84 -1.02 -13.43
N TYR A 41 5.59 -1.09 -13.00
CA TYR A 41 4.42 -0.89 -13.86
C TYR A 41 4.45 0.47 -14.56
N ILE A 42 4.77 1.55 -13.83
CA ILE A 42 4.91 2.89 -14.40
C ILE A 42 5.99 2.92 -15.49
N SER A 43 7.13 2.25 -15.28
CA SER A 43 8.22 2.21 -16.25
C SER A 43 7.84 1.47 -17.54
N GLU A 44 6.94 0.49 -17.46
CA GLU A 44 6.47 -0.32 -18.59
C GLU A 44 5.46 0.41 -19.47
N ILE A 45 4.54 1.19 -18.87
CA ILE A 45 3.51 1.95 -19.61
C ILE A 45 4.03 3.28 -20.16
N THR A 46 5.15 3.80 -19.62
CA THR A 46 5.59 5.17 -19.90
C THR A 46 6.57 5.25 -21.07
N PRO A 47 6.36 6.15 -22.05
CA PRO A 47 7.31 6.43 -23.12
C PRO A 47 8.64 6.97 -22.58
N VAL A 48 9.75 6.60 -23.24
CA VAL A 48 11.14 6.79 -22.76
C VAL A 48 11.43 8.23 -22.29
N LYS A 49 10.84 9.24 -22.95
CA LYS A 49 11.03 10.67 -22.65
C LYS A 49 10.50 11.10 -21.27
N TYR A 50 9.48 10.43 -20.73
CA TYR A 50 8.78 10.87 -19.50
C TYR A 50 8.93 9.92 -18.31
N ARG A 51 9.68 8.81 -18.46
CA ARG A 51 9.85 7.78 -17.42
C ARG A 51 10.33 8.34 -16.08
N GLY A 52 11.30 9.25 -16.11
CA GLY A 52 11.83 9.88 -14.90
C GLY A 52 10.77 10.72 -14.18
N VAL A 53 10.00 11.51 -14.92
CA VAL A 53 8.97 12.39 -14.34
C VAL A 53 7.87 11.58 -13.68
N LEU A 54 7.33 10.54 -14.34
CA LEU A 54 6.26 9.71 -13.76
C LEU A 54 6.74 8.89 -12.55
N THR A 55 8.00 8.45 -12.56
CA THR A 55 8.60 7.77 -11.39
C THR A 55 8.73 8.72 -10.20
N CYS A 56 9.15 9.97 -10.45
CA CYS A 56 9.17 11.00 -9.41
C CYS A 56 7.77 11.28 -8.85
N PHE A 57 6.72 11.33 -9.69
CA PHE A 57 5.34 11.45 -9.22
C PHE A 57 4.94 10.30 -8.28
N ASN A 58 5.29 9.06 -8.61
CA ASN A 58 5.03 7.91 -7.72
C ASN A 58 5.69 8.08 -6.34
N GLN A 59 6.94 8.55 -6.31
CA GLN A 59 7.64 8.84 -5.06
C GLN A 59 6.99 9.99 -4.30
N LEU A 60 6.56 11.06 -5.00
CA LEU A 60 5.85 12.18 -4.40
C LEU A 60 4.54 11.73 -3.73
N PHE A 61 3.72 10.93 -4.42
CA PHE A 61 2.49 10.39 -3.84
C PHE A 61 2.76 9.51 -2.61
N THR A 62 3.83 8.70 -2.66
CA THR A 62 4.25 7.89 -1.50
C THR A 62 4.60 8.78 -0.32
N THR A 63 5.40 9.82 -0.53
CA THR A 63 5.77 10.78 0.54
C THR A 63 4.55 11.51 1.08
N ILE A 64 3.61 11.93 0.23
CA ILE A 64 2.35 12.56 0.66
C ILE A 64 1.55 11.60 1.55
N GLY A 65 1.45 10.32 1.18
CA GLY A 65 0.79 9.30 1.99
C GLY A 65 1.42 9.14 3.38
N ILE A 66 2.76 9.16 3.47
CA ILE A 66 3.48 9.11 4.75
C ILE A 66 3.21 10.34 5.61
N VAL A 67 3.17 11.53 5.00
CA VAL A 67 2.85 12.78 5.72
C VAL A 67 1.43 12.72 6.28
N ILE A 68 0.44 12.32 5.48
CA ILE A 68 -0.95 12.18 5.92
C ILE A 68 -1.05 11.17 7.07
N GLY A 69 -0.35 10.02 6.96
CA GLY A 69 -0.32 9.02 8.03
C GLY A 69 0.27 9.56 9.34
N SER A 70 1.37 10.29 9.25
CA SER A 70 2.04 10.91 10.40
C SER A 70 1.16 11.97 11.06
N VAL A 71 0.47 12.79 10.26
CA VAL A 71 -0.47 13.81 10.75
C VAL A 71 -1.66 13.14 11.46
N THR A 72 -2.25 12.10 10.89
CA THR A 72 -3.34 11.35 11.55
C THR A 72 -2.87 10.76 12.88
N MET A 73 -1.67 10.19 12.93
CA MET A 73 -1.10 9.64 14.16
C MET A 73 -0.92 10.72 15.23
N TYR A 74 -0.42 11.90 14.86
CA TYR A 74 -0.29 13.04 15.75
C TYR A 74 -1.64 13.53 16.29
N PHE A 75 -2.65 13.69 15.42
CA PHE A 75 -4.00 14.08 15.85
C PHE A 75 -4.63 13.03 16.78
N SER A 76 -4.45 11.75 16.48
CA SER A 76 -4.98 10.67 17.32
C SER A 76 -4.32 10.67 18.71
N ALA A 77 -3.00 10.84 18.77
CA ALA A 77 -2.26 10.92 20.03
C ALA A 77 -2.62 12.16 20.87
N THR A 78 -2.95 13.29 20.23
CA THR A 78 -3.27 14.54 20.93
C THR A 78 -4.73 14.58 21.41
N ARG A 79 -5.65 13.87 20.72
CA ARG A 79 -7.09 14.00 20.97
C ARG A 79 -7.67 12.91 21.87
N PHE A 80 -7.04 11.73 21.93
CA PHE A 80 -7.48 10.64 22.78
C PHE A 80 -6.50 10.46 23.96
N ASN A 81 -7.03 10.23 25.16
CA ASN A 81 -6.20 9.95 26.35
C ASN A 81 -5.45 8.62 26.21
N SER A 82 -4.25 8.53 26.79
CA SER A 82 -3.30 7.40 26.66
C SER A 82 -3.89 6.02 27.03
N ASP A 83 -4.96 5.99 27.82
CA ASP A 83 -5.63 4.76 28.25
C ASP A 83 -6.63 4.19 27.23
N ASN A 84 -6.96 4.93 26.17
CA ASN A 84 -7.92 4.48 25.16
C ASN A 84 -7.22 3.81 23.98
N ASN A 85 -7.52 2.51 23.77
CA ASN A 85 -7.15 1.74 22.57
C ASN A 85 -7.59 2.40 21.25
N ALA A 86 -8.54 3.35 21.30
CA ALA A 86 -8.97 4.17 20.18
C ALA A 86 -7.82 4.88 19.44
N GLN A 87 -6.73 5.23 20.13
CA GLN A 87 -5.57 5.90 19.52
C GLN A 87 -4.94 5.11 18.38
N PHE A 88 -4.81 3.79 18.55
CA PHE A 88 -4.16 2.94 17.57
C PHE A 88 -5.14 2.48 16.48
N LEU A 89 -6.44 2.45 16.80
CA LEU A 89 -7.52 2.05 15.91
C LEU A 89 -7.71 3.03 14.74
N TYR A 90 -7.67 4.34 15.00
CA TYR A 90 -7.90 5.35 13.95
C TYR A 90 -6.87 5.27 12.80
N PRO A 91 -5.55 5.25 13.05
CA PRO A 91 -4.55 5.06 11.99
C PRO A 91 -4.68 3.71 11.26
N LEU A 92 -5.03 2.64 11.98
CA LEU A 92 -5.27 1.31 11.40
C LEU A 92 -6.47 1.32 10.44
N CYS A 93 -7.58 1.93 10.84
CA CYS A 93 -8.78 2.09 10.01
C CYS A 93 -8.52 2.93 8.76
N GLN A 94 -7.75 4.02 8.88
CA GLN A 94 -7.32 4.82 7.73
C GLN A 94 -6.50 3.98 6.74
N GLY A 95 -5.55 3.19 7.24
CA GLY A 95 -4.77 2.28 6.40
C GLY A 95 -5.64 1.24 5.69
N GLY A 96 -6.65 0.70 6.39
CA GLY A 96 -7.62 -0.24 5.81
C GLY A 96 -8.45 0.40 4.70
N PHE A 97 -8.93 1.62 4.92
CA PHE A 97 -9.68 2.38 3.92
C PHE A 97 -8.86 2.64 2.65
N LEU A 98 -7.60 3.09 2.80
CA LEU A 98 -6.71 3.29 1.65
C LEU A 98 -6.43 1.98 0.91
N SER A 99 -6.27 0.86 1.63
CA SER A 99 -6.06 -0.45 1.02
C SER A 99 -7.27 -0.92 0.21
N LEU A 100 -8.49 -0.60 0.65
CA LEU A 100 -9.71 -0.90 -0.08
C LEU A 100 -9.79 -0.09 -1.38
N LEU A 101 -9.49 1.21 -1.31
CA LEU A 101 -9.43 2.06 -2.49
C LEU A 101 -8.39 1.55 -3.50
N ALA A 102 -7.19 1.16 -3.03
CA ALA A 102 -6.15 0.59 -3.88
C ALA A 102 -6.53 -0.78 -4.45
N ALA A 103 -7.30 -1.59 -3.72
CA ALA A 103 -7.83 -2.85 -4.25
C ALA A 103 -8.90 -2.62 -5.32
N ALA A 104 -9.76 -1.60 -5.12
CA ALA A 104 -10.76 -1.21 -6.10
C ALA A 104 -10.13 -0.65 -7.38
N SER A 105 -9.03 0.10 -7.27
CA SER A 105 -8.35 0.68 -8.42
C SER A 105 -7.77 -0.37 -9.38
N ILE A 106 -7.47 -1.58 -8.91
CA ILE A 106 -6.96 -2.67 -9.77
C ILE A 106 -7.95 -3.00 -10.90
N TRP A 107 -9.25 -2.87 -10.66
CA TRP A 107 -10.28 -3.13 -11.68
C TRP A 107 -10.32 -2.08 -12.80
N LEU A 108 -9.81 -0.88 -12.55
CA LEU A 108 -9.76 0.22 -13.52
C LEU A 108 -8.46 0.25 -14.32
N VAL A 109 -7.41 -0.43 -13.84
CA VAL A 109 -6.08 -0.35 -14.43
C VAL A 109 -5.93 -1.46 -15.49
N PRO A 110 -5.68 -1.11 -16.77
CA PRO A 110 -5.43 -2.11 -17.80
C PRO A 110 -4.10 -2.84 -17.53
N GLU A 111 -3.99 -4.09 -17.99
CA GLU A 111 -2.74 -4.85 -17.86
C GLU A 111 -1.59 -4.19 -18.62
N SER A 112 -0.35 -4.35 -18.15
CA SER A 112 0.79 -3.68 -18.77
C SER A 112 1.00 -4.18 -20.21
N PRO A 113 1.25 -3.28 -21.18
CA PRO A 113 1.40 -3.64 -22.58
C PRO A 113 2.62 -4.55 -22.83
N GLN A 114 3.65 -4.48 -21.98
CA GLN A 114 4.80 -5.40 -22.05
C GLN A 114 4.46 -6.79 -21.54
N TRP A 115 3.62 -6.90 -20.51
CA TRP A 115 3.11 -8.19 -20.05
C TRP A 115 2.19 -8.83 -21.10
N LEU A 116 1.32 -8.04 -21.73
CA LEU A 116 0.49 -8.50 -22.84
C LEU A 116 1.35 -8.96 -24.03
N ALA A 117 2.37 -8.18 -24.42
CA ALA A 117 3.29 -8.57 -25.48
C ALA A 117 4.09 -9.85 -25.16
N ARG A 118 4.47 -10.07 -23.89
CA ARG A 118 5.11 -11.34 -23.45
C ARG A 118 4.12 -12.51 -23.40
N LYS A 119 2.87 -12.26 -23.04
CA LYS A 119 1.81 -13.29 -23.03
C LYS A 119 1.44 -13.72 -24.45
N GLU A 120 1.40 -12.77 -25.37
CA GLU A 120 1.10 -13.00 -26.79
C GLU A 120 2.29 -13.63 -27.55
N ASN A 121 3.53 -13.25 -27.23
CA ASN A 121 4.75 -13.87 -27.79
C ASN A 121 5.20 -15.15 -27.04
N ASN A 122 4.36 -15.76 -26.19
CA ASN A 122 4.61 -17.08 -25.61
C ASN A 122 3.86 -18.20 -26.38
N VAL A 123 3.91 -18.11 -27.71
CA VAL A 123 4.39 -19.23 -28.53
C VAL A 123 5.86 -18.93 -28.82
N GLU A 124 6.77 -19.71 -28.23
CA GLU A 124 8.22 -19.76 -28.43
C GLU A 124 9.11 -18.59 -27.92
N LYS A 125 9.77 -18.83 -26.78
CA LYS A 125 11.16 -19.34 -26.76
C LYS A 125 11.52 -19.99 -25.42
#